data_AF-A0A521ZK29-F1
#
_entry.id   AF-A0A521ZK29-F1
#
_cell.length_a   1.000
_cell.length_b   1.000
_cell.length_c   1.000
_cell.angle_alpha   90.00
_cell.angle_beta   90.00
_cell.angle_gamma   90.00
#
_symmetry.space_group_name_H-M   'P 1'
#
loop_
_entity.id
_entity.type
_entity.pdbx_description
1 polymer ?
#
loop_
_entity_poly.entity_id
_entity_poly.type
_entity_poly.pdbx_seq_one_letter_code
_entity_poly.pdbx_strand_id
1 'polypeptide(L)'
;MTTGSSPANCRRRSARRRPASRRSEKTMEPTVLPGSSPGIRTSRPSASVVAPQRERRNPDDARAAAREDAPMTSTFRLGRLAGVEIGVHWSWLIVVALITWSLAGGVFPTTNPGMSDGAYLTMALIAVPVFFATLLLHELGHAVIARREGMEIDGITLWVFGGVARFKGHFPSAGAEFRIAIAGPLVTLVIGVVLISISTAVPLPAAVDG
;
A
#
# COMPACT_ATOMS: atom_id res chain seq x y z
N MET A 1 18.36 42.40 51.32
CA MET A 1 19.20 41.40 52.01
C MET A 1 18.91 40.06 51.33
N THR A 2 19.70 39.67 50.31
CA THR A 2 20.90 38.81 50.40
C THR A 2 20.52 37.40 50.84
N THR A 3 20.80 36.29 50.17
CA THR A 3 21.88 35.83 49.24
C THR A 3 21.41 34.48 48.63
N GLY A 4 21.72 34.11 47.39
CA GLY A 4 22.98 33.42 46.97
C GLY A 4 22.94 31.92 47.32
N SER A 5 23.36 30.92 46.54
CA SER A 5 24.28 30.78 45.41
C SER A 5 24.17 29.31 44.91
N SER A 6 24.02 28.99 43.60
CA SER A 6 25.08 28.72 42.59
C SER A 6 25.56 27.22 42.57
N PRO A 7 26.29 26.72 41.53
CA PRO A 7 25.78 25.75 40.54
C PRO A 7 26.77 24.60 40.25
N ALA A 8 26.50 23.75 39.23
CA ALA A 8 27.48 23.29 38.20
C ALA A 8 27.16 21.88 37.65
N ASN A 9 27.07 21.74 36.33
CA ASN A 9 27.98 20.84 35.62
C ASN A 9 28.17 21.30 34.17
N CYS A 10 29.41 21.66 33.87
CA CYS A 10 29.91 22.16 32.62
C CYS A 10 30.97 21.17 32.13
N ARG A 11 30.76 20.55 30.96
CA ARG A 11 31.86 19.96 30.20
C ARG A 11 31.99 20.64 28.84
N ARG A 12 32.84 21.67 28.84
CA ARG A 12 33.82 22.06 27.81
C ARG A 12 34.44 20.82 27.13
N ARG A 13 34.94 20.79 25.89
CA ARG A 13 35.72 21.73 25.03
C ARG A 13 35.85 20.93 23.69
N SER A 14 36.18 21.42 22.50
CA SER A 14 36.89 22.62 22.06
C SER A 14 36.85 22.66 20.52
N ALA A 15 36.71 23.88 20.00
CA ALA A 15 36.89 24.26 18.61
C ALA A 15 38.34 24.12 18.11
N ARG A 16 38.51 23.97 16.77
CA ARG A 16 39.62 24.54 15.96
C ARG A 16 39.27 24.40 14.47
N ARG A 17 38.83 25.48 13.82
CA ARG A 17 39.60 26.44 12.98
C ARG A 17 40.14 25.85 11.65
N ARG A 18 39.50 26.25 10.54
CA ARG A 18 40.10 26.38 9.18
C ARG A 18 41.21 27.45 9.20
N PRO A 19 42.24 27.44 8.33
CA PRO A 19 42.16 28.03 6.96
C PRO A 19 43.06 27.30 5.90
N ALA A 20 42.68 27.23 4.62
CA ALA A 20 43.01 28.12 3.48
C ALA A 20 44.32 27.83 2.68
N SER A 21 44.10 27.61 1.38
CA SER A 21 44.82 28.19 0.23
C SER A 21 46.16 27.63 -0.27
N ARG A 22 46.29 27.81 -1.60
CA ARG A 22 47.46 27.80 -2.51
C ARG A 22 47.82 26.45 -3.13
N ARG A 23 48.28 26.33 -4.38
CA ARG A 23 48.27 27.08 -5.67
C ARG A 23 49.47 26.48 -6.41
N SER A 24 49.28 26.11 -7.69
CA SER A 24 50.30 25.84 -8.71
C SER A 24 51.32 24.72 -8.42
N GLU A 25 51.43 23.76 -9.33
CA GLU A 25 52.57 23.75 -10.25
C GLU A 25 52.33 22.80 -11.45
N LYS A 26 52.30 23.43 -12.62
CA LYS A 26 52.64 22.89 -13.93
C LYS A 26 54.09 22.44 -13.89
N THR A 27 54.48 21.33 -14.56
CA THR A 27 55.71 21.21 -15.40
C THR A 27 56.03 19.76 -15.80
N MET A 28 56.10 19.58 -17.13
CA MET A 28 56.95 18.69 -17.95
C MET A 28 56.95 17.16 -17.77
N GLU A 29 56.49 16.49 -18.82
CA GLU A 29 57.10 15.26 -19.37
C GLU A 29 58.56 15.52 -19.81
N PRO A 30 59.44 14.51 -19.74
CA PRO A 30 59.78 13.82 -21.00
C PRO A 30 60.12 12.31 -20.90
N THR A 31 59.73 11.60 -21.96
CA THR A 31 60.51 10.59 -22.73
C THR A 31 61.15 9.40 -22.00
N VAL A 32 60.67 8.18 -22.30
CA VAL A 32 61.35 6.91 -21.98
C VAL A 32 61.43 6.01 -23.23
N LEU A 33 62.66 5.58 -23.55
CA LEU A 33 63.04 4.62 -24.60
C LEU A 33 62.83 3.16 -24.14
N PRO A 34 62.73 2.18 -25.06
CA PRO A 34 62.42 0.79 -24.72
C PRO A 34 63.68 -0.05 -24.45
N GLY A 35 63.59 -0.97 -23.49
CA GLY A 35 64.49 -2.13 -23.46
C GLY A 35 64.77 -2.73 -22.08
N SER A 36 64.61 -4.06 -22.03
CA SER A 36 65.39 -5.01 -21.21
C SER A 36 64.88 -5.35 -19.79
N SER A 37 64.28 -6.55 -19.68
CA SER A 37 64.34 -7.43 -18.48
C SER A 37 65.79 -7.97 -18.29
N PRO A 38 66.24 -8.52 -17.13
CA PRO A 38 65.46 -9.29 -16.13
C PRO A 38 65.86 -9.16 -14.63
N GLY A 39 64.92 -9.58 -13.75
CA GLY A 39 65.21 -10.31 -12.49
C GLY A 39 65.55 -9.52 -11.21
N ILE A 40 64.75 -9.73 -10.16
CA ILE A 40 65.13 -10.10 -8.77
C ILE A 40 63.99 -9.73 -7.78
N ARG A 41 63.71 -10.66 -6.87
CA ARG A 41 62.70 -10.64 -5.80
C ARG A 41 62.95 -9.49 -4.82
N THR A 42 61.90 -8.89 -4.24
CA THR A 42 61.70 -8.75 -2.77
C THR A 42 60.43 -7.96 -2.41
N SER A 43 59.85 -8.35 -1.27
CA SER A 43 58.83 -7.67 -0.44
C SER A 43 57.43 -7.38 -1.02
N ARG A 44 56.47 -8.22 -0.62
CA ARG A 44 55.03 -7.90 -0.51
C ARG A 44 54.79 -6.85 0.60
N PRO A 45 53.99 -5.80 0.39
CA PRO A 45 53.29 -5.12 1.46
C PRO A 45 51.89 -5.71 1.63
N SER A 46 51.54 -6.04 2.88
CA SER A 46 50.21 -6.45 3.33
C SER A 46 49.18 -5.38 3.02
N ALA A 47 48.27 -5.63 2.08
CA ALA A 47 47.00 -4.93 1.99
C ALA A 47 45.98 -5.72 2.81
N SER A 48 45.68 -5.22 4.02
CA SER A 48 44.52 -5.63 4.81
C SER A 48 43.27 -5.29 4.03
N VAL A 49 42.70 -6.28 3.34
CA VAL A 49 41.37 -6.21 2.76
C VAL A 49 40.39 -6.25 3.93
N VAL A 50 39.89 -5.09 4.34
CA VAL A 50 38.73 -5.00 5.23
C VAL A 50 37.52 -5.48 4.42
N ALA A 51 37.13 -6.73 4.65
CA ALA A 51 35.89 -7.28 4.12
C ALA A 51 34.69 -6.56 4.76
N PRO A 52 33.62 -6.23 4.02
CA PRO A 52 32.42 -5.68 4.62
C PRO A 52 31.78 -6.76 5.49
N GLN A 53 31.64 -6.48 6.79
CA GLN A 53 30.91 -7.35 7.70
C GLN A 53 29.46 -7.45 7.21
N ARG A 54 29.12 -8.64 6.70
CA ARG A 54 27.76 -9.00 6.36
C ARG A 54 27.02 -9.18 7.70
N GLU A 55 26.41 -8.10 8.18
CA GLU A 55 25.52 -8.06 9.33
C GLU A 55 24.60 -9.29 9.25
N ARG A 56 24.79 -10.26 10.16
CA ARG A 56 24.01 -11.48 10.18
C ARG A 56 22.62 -11.11 10.68
N ARG A 57 21.70 -10.80 9.75
CA ARG A 57 20.28 -10.59 10.06
C ARG A 57 19.78 -11.79 10.88
N ASN A 58 19.38 -11.55 12.12
CA ASN A 58 18.97 -12.59 13.06
C ASN A 58 17.71 -13.28 12.51
N PRO A 59 17.65 -14.62 12.42
CA PRO A 59 16.47 -15.34 11.94
C PRO A 59 15.21 -15.07 12.76
N ASP A 60 15.34 -14.64 14.01
CA ASP A 60 14.19 -14.27 14.85
C ASP A 60 13.56 -12.94 14.42
N ASP A 61 14.34 -12.00 13.91
CA ASP A 61 13.83 -10.73 13.33
C ASP A 61 13.06 -10.99 12.04
N ALA A 62 13.47 -11.99 11.25
CA ALA A 62 12.76 -12.41 10.05
C ALA A 62 11.44 -13.11 10.37
N ARG A 63 11.39 -13.87 11.47
CA ARG A 63 10.17 -14.54 11.96
C ARG A 63 9.20 -13.55 12.62
N ALA A 64 9.70 -12.53 13.30
CA ALA A 64 8.89 -11.43 13.83
C ALA A 64 8.25 -10.63 12.68
N ALA A 65 9.03 -10.24 11.67
CA ALA A 65 8.52 -9.55 10.48
C ALA A 65 7.48 -10.38 9.70
N ALA A 66 7.69 -11.69 9.55
CA ALA A 66 6.73 -12.57 8.88
C ALA A 66 5.41 -12.78 9.66
N ARG A 67 5.41 -12.52 10.97
CA ARG A 67 4.20 -12.60 11.82
C ARG A 67 3.42 -11.29 11.86
N GLU A 68 4.07 -10.16 11.60
CA GLU A 68 3.43 -8.83 11.56
C GLU A 68 2.64 -8.56 10.27
N ASP A 69 2.96 -9.24 9.16
CA ASP A 69 2.21 -9.16 7.89
C ASP A 69 0.85 -9.89 7.91
N ALA A 70 0.50 -10.54 9.01
CA ALA A 70 -0.66 -11.42 9.13
C ALA A 70 -2.07 -10.76 9.02
N PRO A 71 -2.35 -9.49 9.39
CA PRO A 71 -3.73 -9.04 9.51
C PRO A 71 -4.45 -8.74 8.18
N MET A 72 -3.70 -8.53 7.08
CA MET A 72 -4.27 -8.09 5.78
C MET A 72 -4.11 -9.12 4.66
N THR A 73 -3.72 -10.35 4.98
CA THR A 73 -3.54 -11.42 4.00
C THR A 73 -4.87 -12.13 3.72
N SER A 74 -5.19 -12.39 2.46
CA SER A 74 -6.44 -13.08 2.09
C SER A 74 -6.42 -14.52 2.64
N THR A 75 -7.47 -14.92 3.36
CA THR A 75 -7.65 -16.31 3.81
C THR A 75 -8.03 -17.22 2.64
N PHE A 76 -8.82 -16.71 1.69
CA PHE A 76 -9.30 -17.42 0.51
C PHE A 76 -9.03 -16.62 -0.75
N ARG A 77 -8.56 -17.27 -1.81
CA ARG A 77 -8.42 -16.67 -3.14
C ARG A 77 -9.68 -16.99 -3.96
N LEU A 78 -10.37 -15.96 -4.43
CA LEU A 78 -11.59 -16.12 -5.26
C LEU A 78 -11.25 -16.32 -6.74
N GLY A 79 -10.20 -15.67 -7.24
CA GLY A 79 -9.82 -15.76 -8.64
C GLY A 79 -9.01 -14.55 -9.11
N ARG A 80 -9.03 -14.30 -10.42
CA ARG A 80 -8.36 -13.15 -11.06
C ARG A 80 -9.33 -12.42 -11.97
N LEU A 81 -9.48 -11.11 -11.80
CA LEU A 81 -10.34 -10.25 -12.62
C LEU A 81 -9.54 -9.05 -13.13
N ALA A 82 -9.65 -8.74 -14.43
CA ALA A 82 -8.88 -7.70 -15.11
C ALA A 82 -7.35 -7.77 -14.82
N GLY A 83 -6.83 -8.98 -14.61
CA GLY A 83 -5.42 -9.24 -14.29
C GLY A 83 -5.03 -9.08 -12.82
N VAL A 84 -5.96 -8.74 -11.92
CA VAL A 84 -5.74 -8.53 -10.49
C VAL A 84 -6.25 -9.74 -9.70
N GLU A 85 -5.46 -10.24 -8.74
CA GLU A 85 -5.91 -11.33 -7.86
C GLU A 85 -6.96 -10.82 -6.88
N ILE A 86 -8.07 -11.54 -6.75
CA ILE A 86 -9.14 -11.23 -5.79
C ILE A 86 -9.09 -12.26 -4.67
N GLY A 87 -9.00 -11.78 -3.44
CA GLY A 87 -9.09 -12.59 -2.24
C GLY A 87 -10.13 -12.06 -1.25
N VAL A 88 -10.53 -12.93 -0.32
CA VAL A 88 -11.42 -12.63 0.80
C VAL A 88 -10.76 -13.18 2.06
N HIS A 89 -10.87 -12.44 3.16
CA HIS A 89 -10.47 -12.93 4.46
C HIS A 89 -11.69 -13.26 5.33
N TRP A 90 -11.58 -14.24 6.22
CA TRP A 90 -12.73 -14.83 6.95
C TRP A 90 -13.61 -13.81 7.68
N SER A 91 -13.00 -12.74 8.20
CA SER A 91 -13.70 -11.64 8.88
C SER A 91 -14.69 -10.88 7.98
N TRP A 92 -14.57 -11.00 6.65
CA TRP A 92 -15.56 -10.48 5.71
C TRP A 92 -16.95 -11.07 5.96
N LEU A 93 -17.05 -12.34 6.34
CA LEU A 93 -18.33 -12.99 6.64
C LEU A 93 -19.05 -12.34 7.83
N ILE A 94 -18.29 -11.80 8.80
CA ILE A 94 -18.87 -11.07 9.93
C ILE A 94 -19.57 -9.80 9.42
N VAL A 95 -18.92 -9.03 8.54
CA VAL A 95 -19.51 -7.80 7.99
C VAL A 95 -20.70 -8.12 7.10
N VAL A 96 -20.63 -9.17 6.29
CA VAL A 96 -21.78 -9.66 5.51
C VAL A 96 -22.97 -9.94 6.44
N ALA A 97 -22.76 -10.65 7.55
CA ALA A 97 -23.82 -10.93 8.51
C ALA A 97 -24.35 -9.65 9.18
N LEU A 98 -23.47 -8.72 9.59
CA LEU A 98 -23.87 -7.46 10.23
C LEU A 98 -24.69 -6.56 9.28
N ILE A 99 -24.26 -6.41 8.02
CA ILE A 99 -25.00 -5.63 7.04
C ILE A 99 -26.34 -6.30 6.73
N THR A 100 -26.37 -7.63 6.57
CA THR A 100 -27.62 -8.38 6.35
C THR A 100 -28.60 -8.17 7.49
N TRP A 101 -28.15 -8.31 8.74
CA TRP A 101 -28.97 -8.10 9.94
C TRP A 101 -29.48 -6.66 10.04
N SER A 102 -28.61 -5.68 9.78
CA SER A 102 -28.98 -4.25 9.80
C SER A 102 -30.02 -3.90 8.72
N LEU A 103 -29.86 -4.41 7.50
CA LEU A 103 -30.80 -4.19 6.41
C LEU A 103 -32.14 -4.86 6.69
N ALA A 104 -32.13 -6.15 7.03
CA ALA A 104 -33.34 -6.94 7.22
C ALA A 104 -34.14 -6.54 8.47
N GLY A 105 -33.46 -6.21 9.58
CA GLY A 105 -34.11 -5.89 10.86
C GLY A 105 -34.30 -4.41 11.15
N GLY A 106 -33.65 -3.52 10.38
CA GLY A 106 -33.66 -2.07 10.63
C GLY A 106 -34.07 -1.26 9.42
N VAL A 107 -33.24 -1.23 8.38
CA VAL A 107 -33.41 -0.31 7.25
C VAL A 107 -34.65 -0.64 6.42
N PHE A 108 -34.86 -1.89 6.02
CA PHE A 108 -36.00 -2.25 5.18
C PHE A 108 -37.35 -2.17 5.89
N PRO A 109 -37.51 -2.67 7.13
CA PRO A 109 -38.76 -2.50 7.86
C PRO A 109 -39.19 -1.04 8.08
N THR A 110 -38.21 -0.14 8.26
CA THR A 110 -38.49 1.29 8.47
C THR A 110 -38.83 2.04 7.18
N THR A 111 -38.30 1.61 6.04
CA THR A 111 -38.51 2.25 4.73
C THR A 111 -39.64 1.63 3.93
N ASN A 112 -39.98 0.37 4.18
CA ASN A 112 -41.00 -0.40 3.46
C ASN A 112 -41.94 -1.12 4.45
N PRO A 113 -42.68 -0.40 5.30
CA PRO A 113 -43.47 -1.01 6.37
C PRO A 113 -44.58 -1.93 5.82
N GLY A 114 -44.89 -3.00 6.55
CA GLY A 114 -46.00 -3.91 6.22
C GLY A 114 -45.61 -5.20 5.48
N MET A 115 -44.35 -5.36 5.07
CA MET A 115 -43.86 -6.62 4.51
C MET A 115 -43.49 -7.64 5.60
N SER A 116 -43.42 -8.91 5.24
CA SER A 116 -43.02 -10.00 6.15
C SER A 116 -41.51 -10.02 6.40
N ASP A 117 -41.09 -10.59 7.54
CA ASP A 117 -39.66 -10.76 7.88
C ASP A 117 -38.88 -11.51 6.79
N GLY A 118 -39.52 -12.50 6.14
CA GLY A 118 -38.94 -13.24 5.03
C GLY A 118 -38.67 -12.37 3.78
N ALA A 119 -39.53 -11.38 3.52
CA ALA A 119 -39.34 -10.43 2.42
C ALA A 119 -38.13 -9.53 2.69
N TYR A 120 -38.03 -8.95 3.90
CA TYR A 120 -36.88 -8.13 4.27
C TYR A 120 -35.55 -8.90 4.24
N LEU A 121 -35.56 -10.15 4.71
CA LEU A 121 -34.37 -11.01 4.62
C LEU A 121 -33.98 -11.27 3.16
N THR A 122 -34.96 -11.53 2.29
CA THR A 122 -34.71 -11.75 0.85
C THR A 122 -34.13 -10.49 0.20
N MET A 123 -34.69 -9.31 0.49
CA MET A 123 -34.14 -8.04 0.01
C MET A 123 -32.70 -7.85 0.47
N ALA A 124 -32.38 -8.18 1.72
CA ALA A 124 -31.02 -8.05 2.27
C ALA A 124 -30.05 -9.02 1.58
N LEU A 125 -30.45 -10.26 1.36
CA LEU A 125 -29.64 -11.26 0.67
C LEU A 125 -29.37 -10.92 -0.80
N ILE A 126 -30.19 -10.08 -1.43
CA ILE A 126 -29.95 -9.53 -2.77
C ILE A 126 -29.06 -8.27 -2.70
N ALA A 127 -29.37 -7.36 -1.78
CA ALA A 127 -28.68 -6.08 -1.65
C ALA A 127 -27.21 -6.23 -1.22
N VAL A 128 -26.91 -7.16 -0.32
CA VAL A 128 -25.55 -7.34 0.21
C VAL A 128 -24.54 -7.78 -0.86
N PRO A 129 -24.81 -8.80 -1.70
CA PRO A 129 -23.94 -9.13 -2.83
C PRO A 129 -23.75 -7.97 -3.80
N VAL A 130 -24.82 -7.22 -4.12
CA VAL A 130 -24.73 -6.05 -5.00
C VAL A 130 -23.83 -4.98 -4.38
N PHE A 131 -23.99 -4.70 -3.10
CA PHE A 131 -23.14 -3.76 -2.35
C PHE A 131 -21.65 -4.15 -2.39
N PHE A 132 -21.31 -5.42 -2.12
CA PHE A 132 -19.92 -5.84 -2.21
C PHE A 132 -19.39 -5.88 -3.64
N ALA A 133 -20.24 -6.18 -4.63
CA ALA A 133 -19.87 -6.10 -6.03
C ALA A 133 -19.54 -4.67 -6.45
N THR A 134 -20.29 -3.66 -5.99
CA THR A 134 -19.97 -2.26 -6.28
C THR A 134 -18.67 -1.82 -5.63
N LEU A 135 -18.41 -2.22 -4.37
CA LEU A 135 -17.14 -1.98 -3.71
C LEU A 135 -15.96 -2.66 -4.42
N LEU A 136 -16.13 -3.91 -4.85
CA LEU A 136 -15.08 -4.61 -5.59
C LEU A 136 -14.81 -3.92 -6.94
N LEU A 137 -15.85 -3.47 -7.65
CA LEU A 137 -15.70 -2.73 -8.90
C LEU A 137 -15.05 -1.36 -8.69
N HIS A 138 -15.31 -0.68 -7.56
CA HIS A 138 -14.63 0.57 -7.16
C HIS A 138 -13.11 0.35 -7.10
N GLU A 139 -12.68 -0.66 -6.32
CA GLU A 139 -11.26 -1.00 -6.19
C GLU A 139 -10.66 -1.47 -7.52
N LEU A 140 -11.43 -2.19 -8.32
CA LEU A 140 -11.00 -2.61 -9.65
C LEU A 140 -10.79 -1.41 -10.57
N GLY A 141 -11.59 -0.35 -10.45
CA GLY A 141 -11.41 0.91 -11.18
C GLY A 141 -10.05 1.53 -10.91
N HIS A 142 -9.68 1.66 -9.63
CA HIS A 142 -8.35 2.10 -9.24
C HIS A 142 -7.26 1.20 -9.83
N ALA A 143 -7.42 -0.12 -9.68
CA ALA A 143 -6.42 -1.09 -10.11
C ALA A 143 -6.22 -1.10 -11.64
N VAL A 144 -7.28 -1.00 -12.41
CA VAL A 144 -7.19 -0.97 -13.88
C VAL A 144 -6.44 0.26 -14.36
N ILE A 145 -6.72 1.44 -13.79
CA ILE A 145 -6.01 2.67 -14.18
C ILE A 145 -4.56 2.63 -13.69
N ALA A 146 -4.30 2.16 -12.47
CA ALA A 146 -2.94 2.02 -11.96
C ALA A 146 -2.07 1.12 -12.87
N ARG A 147 -2.60 0.00 -13.36
CA ARG A 147 -1.89 -0.85 -14.33
C ARG A 147 -1.62 -0.14 -15.65
N ARG A 148 -2.55 0.70 -16.12
CA ARG A 148 -2.35 1.51 -17.35
C ARG A 148 -1.27 2.58 -17.17
N GLU A 149 -1.11 3.09 -15.95
CA GLU A 149 -0.01 3.99 -15.57
C GLU A 149 1.32 3.25 -15.33
N GLY A 150 1.37 1.93 -15.53
CA GLY A 150 2.58 1.11 -15.38
C GLY A 150 2.86 0.63 -13.94
N MET A 151 1.90 0.76 -13.02
CA MET A 151 2.04 0.28 -11.65
C MET A 151 1.83 -1.23 -11.56
N GLU A 152 2.63 -1.90 -10.71
CA GLU A 152 2.41 -3.29 -10.33
C GLU A 152 1.39 -3.39 -9.18
N ILE A 153 0.48 -4.36 -9.29
CA ILE A 153 -0.60 -4.58 -8.31
C ILE A 153 -0.54 -6.03 -7.85
N ASP A 154 -0.47 -6.22 -6.53
CA ASP A 154 -0.39 -7.55 -5.91
C ASP A 154 -1.74 -8.25 -5.83
N GLY A 155 -2.81 -7.48 -5.67
CA GLY A 155 -4.17 -8.01 -5.58
C GLY A 155 -5.11 -7.08 -4.81
N ILE A 156 -6.39 -7.43 -4.82
CA ILE A 156 -7.45 -6.83 -4.01
C ILE A 156 -7.89 -7.87 -2.99
N THR A 157 -7.92 -7.49 -1.72
CA THR A 157 -8.42 -8.37 -0.65
C THR A 157 -9.57 -7.69 0.07
N LEU A 158 -10.72 -8.38 0.11
CA LEU A 158 -11.91 -7.96 0.85
C LEU A 158 -11.75 -8.31 2.34
N TRP A 159 -11.93 -7.31 3.20
CA TRP A 159 -11.84 -7.36 4.66
C TRP A 159 -12.96 -6.55 5.32
N VAL A 160 -12.93 -6.45 6.65
CA VAL A 160 -13.98 -5.80 7.45
C VAL A 160 -14.19 -4.33 7.06
N PHE A 161 -13.13 -3.62 6.71
CA PHE A 161 -13.18 -2.21 6.33
C PHE A 161 -13.41 -1.97 4.82
N GLY A 162 -13.59 -3.02 4.01
CA GLY A 162 -13.78 -2.93 2.56
C GLY A 162 -12.77 -3.75 1.76
N GLY A 163 -12.55 -3.39 0.48
CA GLY A 163 -11.50 -3.96 -0.35
C GLY A 163 -10.24 -3.10 -0.26
N VAL A 164 -9.07 -3.70 0.00
CA VAL A 164 -7.80 -2.98 -0.07
C VAL A 164 -7.01 -3.47 -1.28
N ALA A 165 -6.77 -2.58 -2.23
CA ALA A 165 -5.83 -2.81 -3.33
C ALA A 165 -4.39 -2.60 -2.84
N ARG A 166 -3.52 -3.60 -3.06
CA ARG A 166 -2.10 -3.52 -2.71
C ARG A 166 -1.28 -3.12 -3.93
N PHE A 167 -0.70 -1.92 -3.87
CA PHE A 167 0.18 -1.38 -4.91
C PHE A 167 1.65 -1.59 -4.54
N LYS A 168 2.50 -1.82 -5.52
CA LYS A 168 3.96 -1.87 -5.36
C LYS A 168 4.62 -0.59 -5.87
N GLY A 169 5.54 -0.05 -5.08
CA GLY A 169 6.39 1.08 -5.48
C GLY A 169 5.76 2.46 -5.24
N HIS A 170 6.30 3.47 -5.93
CA HIS A 170 5.87 4.86 -5.84
C HIS A 170 5.10 5.28 -7.10
N PHE A 171 4.16 6.21 -6.98
CA PHE A 171 3.41 6.71 -8.12
C PHE A 171 4.31 7.41 -9.16
N PRO A 172 4.08 7.23 -10.47
CA PRO A 172 4.96 7.79 -11.51
C PRO A 172 4.94 9.32 -11.59
N SER A 173 3.81 9.94 -11.23
CA SER A 173 3.63 11.41 -11.21
C SER A 173 2.35 11.77 -10.44
N ALA A 174 2.21 13.04 -10.06
CA ALA A 174 0.98 13.56 -9.43
C ALA A 174 -0.26 13.40 -10.34
N GLY A 175 -0.09 13.53 -11.66
CA GLY A 175 -1.18 13.32 -12.62
C GLY A 175 -1.62 11.85 -12.69
N ALA A 176 -0.68 10.91 -12.60
CA ALA A 176 -0.99 9.49 -12.52
C ALA A 176 -1.75 9.16 -11.22
N GLU A 177 -1.28 9.66 -10.08
CA GLU A 177 -1.93 9.50 -8.79
C GLU A 177 -3.38 10.03 -8.81
N PHE A 178 -3.60 11.23 -9.34
CA PHE A 178 -4.94 11.80 -9.48
C PHE A 178 -5.87 10.94 -10.35
N ARG A 179 -5.39 10.49 -11.52
CA ARG A 179 -6.17 9.62 -12.43
C ARG A 179 -6.54 8.30 -11.78
N ILE A 180 -5.62 7.71 -11.03
CA ILE A 180 -5.88 6.49 -10.27
C ILE A 180 -6.93 6.79 -9.20
N ALA A 181 -6.75 7.84 -8.40
CA ALA A 181 -7.65 8.20 -7.30
C ALA A 181 -9.08 8.52 -7.73
N ILE A 182 -9.29 9.07 -8.94
CA ILE A 182 -10.65 9.36 -9.43
C ILE A 182 -11.32 8.15 -10.11
N ALA A 183 -10.56 7.12 -10.49
CA ALA A 183 -11.07 5.99 -11.25
C ALA A 183 -12.16 5.19 -10.51
N GLY A 184 -11.92 4.80 -9.25
CA GLY A 184 -12.89 4.10 -8.42
C GLY A 184 -14.19 4.89 -8.19
N PRO A 185 -14.11 6.18 -7.79
CA PRO A 185 -15.28 7.06 -7.71
C PRO A 185 -16.10 7.15 -9.00
N LEU A 186 -15.44 7.27 -10.17
CA LEU A 186 -16.14 7.29 -11.46
C LEU A 186 -16.86 5.97 -11.75
N VAL A 187 -16.23 4.83 -11.46
CA VAL A 187 -16.89 3.52 -11.59
C VAL A 187 -18.13 3.46 -10.71
N THR A 188 -18.03 3.91 -9.46
CA THR A 188 -19.17 3.90 -8.52
C THR A 188 -20.29 4.83 -8.98
N LEU A 189 -19.93 6.01 -9.51
CA LEU A 189 -20.90 6.96 -10.07
C LEU A 189 -21.66 6.34 -11.26
N VAL A 190 -20.96 5.70 -12.19
CA VAL A 190 -21.57 5.02 -13.34
C VAL A 190 -22.51 3.91 -12.88
N ILE A 191 -22.08 3.08 -11.93
CA ILE A 191 -22.93 2.02 -11.36
C ILE A 191 -24.18 2.63 -10.71
N GLY A 192 -24.04 3.71 -9.94
CA GLY A 192 -25.17 4.39 -9.31
C GLY A 192 -26.18 4.91 -10.33
N VAL A 193 -25.72 5.57 -11.40
CA VAL A 193 -26.58 6.04 -12.49
C VAL A 193 -27.30 4.88 -13.16
N VAL A 194 -26.61 3.77 -13.43
CA VAL A 194 -27.21 2.57 -14.03
C VAL A 194 -28.28 1.96 -13.12
N LEU A 195 -28.00 1.79 -11.83
CA LEU A 195 -28.95 1.23 -10.87
C LEU A 195 -30.19 2.11 -10.70
N ILE A 196 -30.04 3.43 -10.66
CA ILE A 196 -31.16 4.39 -10.64
C ILE A 196 -31.97 4.31 -11.93
N SER A 197 -31.29 4.21 -13.08
CA SER A 197 -31.96 4.08 -14.39
C SER A 197 -32.77 2.78 -14.46
N ILE A 198 -32.22 1.67 -13.98
CA ILE A 198 -32.93 0.39 -13.87
C ILE A 198 -34.12 0.51 -12.93
N SER A 199 -33.94 1.13 -11.75
CA SER A 199 -34.99 1.31 -10.76
C SER A 199 -36.19 2.12 -11.27
N THR A 200 -35.97 3.05 -12.21
CA THR A 200 -37.04 3.86 -12.80
C THR A 200 -37.60 3.28 -14.09
N ALA A 201 -36.84 2.45 -14.81
CA ALA A 201 -37.27 1.84 -16.08
C ALA A 201 -37.95 0.47 -15.92
N VAL A 202 -37.71 -0.24 -14.82
CA VAL A 202 -38.31 -1.56 -14.56
C VAL A 202 -39.56 -1.39 -13.70
N PRO A 203 -40.79 -1.49 -14.26
CA PRO A 203 -42.00 -1.49 -13.46
C PRO A 203 -42.04 -2.73 -12.58
N LEU A 204 -42.22 -2.53 -11.27
CA LEU A 204 -42.41 -3.64 -10.35
C LEU A 204 -43.86 -4.14 -10.43
N PRO A 205 -44.11 -5.45 -10.27
CA PRO A 205 -45.48 -5.96 -10.19
C PRO A 205 -46.18 -5.36 -8.97
N ALA A 206 -47.47 -5.03 -9.10
CA ALA A 206 -48.29 -4.42 -8.03
C ALA A 206 -48.28 -5.19 -6.69
N ALA A 207 -47.84 -6.46 -6.69
CA ALA A 207 -47.61 -7.26 -5.49
C ALA A 207 -46.47 -6.73 -4.58
N VAL A 208 -45.63 -5.81 -5.07
CA VAL A 208 -44.53 -5.19 -4.33
C VAL A 208 -44.90 -3.80 -3.79
N ASP A 209 -45.97 -3.18 -4.30
CA ASP A 209 -46.34 -1.80 -3.97
C ASP A 209 -47.20 -1.66 -2.69
N GLY A 210 -47.61 -2.78 -2.08
CA GLY A 210 -48.44 -2.79 -0.87
C GLY A 210 -49.93 -2.68 -1.17
#